data_AF-A0A7W2JHE6-F1
#
_entry.id   AF-A0A7W2JHE6-F1
#
_cell.length_a   1.000
_cell.length_b   1.000
_cell.length_c   1.000
_cell.angle_alpha   90.00
_cell.angle_beta   90.00
_cell.angle_gamma   90.00
#
_symmetry.space_group_name_H-M   'P 1'
#
loop_
_entity.id
_entity.type
_entity.pdbx_description
1 polymer ?
#
loop_
_entity_poly.entity_id
_entity_poly.type
_entity_poly.pdbx_seq_one_letter_code
_entity_poly.pdbx_strand_id
1 'polypeptide(L)'
;MAELRRAAPLDGVRNLRLKLLVLAVLCVLPGLGAARMAWLDQAWWPLALYPAMSLVSVMLYWQDKHQARQQAWRTPEKVLHASELLGGWPGALLAQQLFRHKTRKLSYQLLFWAIVLLHQVFWADWLFFGGRFLPLG
;
A
#
# COMPACT_ATOMS: atom_id res chain seq x y z
N MET A 1 -35.30 -7.02 -15.68
CA MET A 1 -34.00 -6.81 -16.36
C MET A 1 -33.66 -5.31 -16.43
N ALA A 2 -33.98 -4.54 -15.37
CA ALA A 2 -33.79 -3.10 -15.31
C ALA A 2 -32.60 -2.80 -14.39
N GLU A 3 -31.81 -1.81 -14.78
CA GLU A 3 -30.59 -1.33 -14.13
C GLU A 3 -29.33 -2.17 -14.40
N LEU A 4 -28.89 -2.12 -15.66
CA LEU A 4 -27.45 -2.05 -15.94
C LEU A 4 -26.87 -0.93 -15.07
N ARG A 5 -26.32 -1.32 -13.91
CA ARG A 5 -25.58 -0.49 -12.96
C ARG A 5 -24.64 0.40 -13.76
N ARG A 6 -25.04 1.66 -13.98
CA ARG A 6 -24.16 2.69 -14.48
C ARG A 6 -23.06 2.83 -13.44
N ALA A 7 -21.91 2.21 -13.70
CA ALA A 7 -20.69 2.58 -13.01
C ALA A 7 -20.57 4.08 -13.24
N ALA A 8 -20.78 4.88 -12.18
CA ALA A 8 -20.52 6.31 -12.20
C ALA A 8 -19.17 6.51 -12.91
N PRO A 9 -19.05 7.49 -13.82
CA PRO A 9 -17.80 7.74 -14.50
C PRO A 9 -16.73 7.77 -13.41
N LEU A 10 -15.68 6.96 -13.57
CA LEU A 10 -14.49 7.12 -12.74
C LEU A 10 -13.93 8.47 -13.16
N ASP A 11 -14.46 9.56 -12.57
CA ASP A 11 -13.96 10.92 -12.79
C ASP A 11 -12.44 10.80 -12.72
N GLY A 12 -11.77 11.15 -13.83
CA GLY A 12 -10.36 10.85 -14.03
C GLY A 12 -9.57 11.29 -12.80
N VAL A 13 -8.76 10.40 -12.24
CA VAL A 13 -7.94 10.70 -11.06
C VAL A 13 -7.09 11.92 -11.38
N ARG A 14 -7.43 13.07 -10.77
CA ARG A 14 -6.68 14.31 -10.98
C ARG A 14 -5.23 14.05 -10.59
N ASN A 15 -4.32 14.37 -11.51
CA ASN A 15 -2.87 14.17 -11.37
C ASN A 15 -2.45 12.68 -11.21
N LEU A 16 -3.09 11.76 -11.92
CA LEU A 16 -2.74 10.33 -11.91
C LEU A 16 -1.26 10.08 -12.15
N ARG A 17 -0.67 10.73 -13.17
CA ARG A 17 0.76 10.60 -13.49
C ARG A 17 1.64 10.96 -12.30
N LEU A 18 1.40 12.10 -11.66
CA LEU A 18 2.16 12.52 -10.47
C LEU A 18 2.03 11.50 -9.33
N LYS A 19 0.83 10.98 -9.10
CA LYS A 19 0.59 9.99 -8.04
C LYS A 19 1.30 8.66 -8.32
N LEU A 20 1.31 8.22 -9.58
CA LEU A 20 2.07 7.04 -10.01
C LEU A 20 3.58 7.29 -9.89
N LEU A 21 4.06 8.50 -10.19
CA LEU A 21 5.46 8.86 -9.99
C LEU A 21 5.84 8.84 -8.50
N VAL A 22 5.00 9.42 -7.62
CA VAL A 22 5.22 9.35 -6.17
C VAL A 22 5.25 7.90 -5.69
N LEU A 23 4.30 7.07 -6.12
CA LEU A 23 4.30 5.64 -5.81
C LEU A 23 5.58 4.96 -6.30
N ALA A 24 5.96 5.18 -7.56
CA ALA A 24 7.17 4.59 -8.13
C ALA A 24 8.40 4.99 -7.31
N VAL A 25 8.56 6.27 -7.00
CA VAL A 25 9.66 6.80 -6.17
C VAL A 25 9.68 6.15 -4.79
N LEU A 26 8.52 6.05 -4.12
CA LEU A 26 8.44 5.41 -2.81
C LEU A 26 8.81 3.92 -2.87
N CYS A 27 8.44 3.23 -3.94
CA CYS A 27 8.76 1.81 -4.15
C CYS A 27 10.22 1.55 -4.54
N VAL A 28 10.97 2.54 -5.04
CA VAL A 28 12.38 2.35 -5.45
C VAL A 28 13.21 1.83 -4.30
N LEU A 29 13.14 2.47 -3.13
CA LEU A 29 14.02 2.14 -2.02
C LEU A 29 13.74 0.74 -1.42
N PRO A 30 12.48 0.36 -1.12
CA PRO A 30 12.12 -1.01 -0.76
C PRO A 30 12.41 -2.04 -1.84
N GLY A 31 12.18 -1.68 -3.11
CA GLY A 31 12.44 -2.58 -4.25
C GLY A 31 13.92 -2.86 -4.43
N LEU A 32 14.78 -1.84 -4.34
CA LEU A 32 16.23 -1.98 -4.42
C LEU A 32 16.79 -2.74 -3.23
N GLY A 33 16.30 -2.44 -2.02
CA GLY A 33 16.68 -3.19 -0.82
C GLY A 33 16.32 -4.67 -0.95
N ALA A 34 15.09 -4.99 -1.33
CA ALA A 34 14.63 -6.36 -1.52
C ALA A 34 15.39 -7.10 -2.62
N ALA A 35 15.69 -6.42 -3.75
CA ALA A 35 16.48 -7.00 -4.83
C ALA A 35 17.92 -7.29 -4.40
N ARG A 36 18.54 -6.38 -3.65
CA ARG A 36 19.89 -6.59 -3.11
C ARG A 36 19.91 -7.75 -2.11
N MET A 37 18.93 -7.83 -1.21
CA MET A 37 18.83 -8.91 -0.23
C MET A 37 18.61 -10.27 -0.90
N ALA A 38 17.78 -10.31 -1.95
CA ALA A 38 17.60 -11.50 -2.76
C ALA A 38 18.89 -11.94 -3.48
N TRP A 39 19.72 -10.98 -3.90
CA TRP A 39 20.97 -11.26 -4.60
C TRP A 39 22.10 -11.69 -3.67
N LEU A 40 22.25 -11.02 -2.51
CA LEU A 40 23.36 -11.24 -1.58
C LEU A 40 23.06 -12.33 -0.55
N ASP A 41 21.89 -12.26 0.10
CA ASP A 41 21.53 -13.13 1.23
C ASP A 41 20.60 -14.28 0.80
N GLN A 42 20.34 -14.40 -0.51
CA GLN A 42 19.39 -15.36 -1.11
C GLN A 42 17.96 -15.31 -0.54
N ALA A 43 17.64 -14.25 0.20
CA ALA A 43 16.34 -14.09 0.85
C ALA A 43 15.37 -13.37 -0.08
N TRP A 44 14.69 -14.13 -0.94
CA TRP A 44 13.74 -13.64 -1.95
C TRP A 44 12.35 -13.29 -1.39
N TRP A 45 12.07 -13.65 -0.14
CA TRP A 45 10.73 -13.52 0.47
C TRP A 45 10.13 -12.10 0.41
N PRO A 46 10.88 -10.97 0.55
CA PRO A 46 10.26 -9.65 0.48
C PRO A 46 9.79 -9.30 -0.93
N LEU A 47 10.50 -9.76 -1.96
CA LEU A 47 10.10 -9.55 -3.36
C LEU A 47 8.76 -10.21 -3.67
N ALA A 48 8.44 -11.33 -3.02
CA ALA A 48 7.14 -11.99 -3.14
C ALA A 48 6.08 -11.36 -2.21
N LEU A 49 6.48 -10.98 -1.00
CA LEU A 49 5.56 -10.46 0.02
C LEU A 49 4.94 -9.12 -0.37
N TYR A 50 5.73 -8.18 -0.90
CA TYR A 50 5.25 -6.85 -1.26
C TYR A 50 4.13 -6.88 -2.32
N PRO A 51 4.29 -7.59 -3.46
CA PRO A 51 3.22 -7.77 -4.44
C PRO A 51 2.01 -8.49 -3.85
N ALA A 52 2.22 -9.57 -3.10
CA ALA A 52 1.12 -10.35 -2.51
C ALA A 52 0.28 -9.48 -1.56
N MET A 53 0.92 -8.80 -0.61
CA MET A 53 0.23 -7.92 0.35
C MET A 53 -0.37 -6.68 -0.31
N SER A 54 0.21 -6.22 -1.42
CA SER A 54 -0.38 -5.14 -2.23
C SER A 54 -1.70 -5.59 -2.86
N LEU A 55 -1.77 -6.81 -3.40
CA LEU A 55 -3.02 -7.37 -3.93
C LEU A 55 -4.07 -7.54 -2.83
N VAL A 56 -3.69 -8.07 -1.67
CA VAL A 56 -4.57 -8.19 -0.50
C VAL A 56 -5.12 -6.81 -0.11
N SER A 57 -4.25 -5.80 -0.04
CA SER A 57 -4.68 -4.43 0.32
C SER A 57 -5.65 -3.84 -0.70
N VAL A 58 -5.42 -4.03 -2.00
CA VAL A 58 -6.37 -3.59 -3.04
C VAL A 58 -7.72 -4.27 -2.87
N MET A 59 -7.75 -5.58 -2.59
CA MET A 59 -8.99 -6.32 -2.36
C MET A 59 -9.74 -5.82 -1.13
N LEU A 60 -9.06 -5.60 0.00
CA LEU A 60 -9.66 -5.09 1.23
C LEU A 60 -10.29 -3.70 1.02
N TYR A 61 -9.60 -2.80 0.31
CA TYR A 61 -10.13 -1.48 -0.02
C TYR A 61 -11.33 -1.55 -0.96
N TRP A 62 -11.31 -2.47 -1.92
CA TRP A 62 -12.45 -2.70 -2.80
C TRP A 62 -13.68 -3.21 -2.03
N GLN A 63 -13.48 -4.17 -1.13
CA GLN A 63 -14.51 -4.70 -0.24
C GLN A 63 -15.08 -3.61 0.67
N ASP A 64 -14.24 -2.79 1.31
CA ASP A 64 -14.68 -1.69 2.18
C ASP A 64 -15.54 -0.67 1.41
N LYS A 65 -15.14 -0.34 0.17
CA LYS A 65 -15.96 0.53 -0.70
C LYS A 65 -17.28 -0.12 -1.09
N HIS A 66 -17.29 -1.43 -1.36
CA HIS A 66 -18.50 -2.17 -1.70
C HIS A 66 -19.48 -2.21 -0.53
N GLN A 67 -18.99 -2.51 0.67
CA GLN A 67 -19.77 -2.53 1.91
C GLN A 67 -20.32 -1.14 2.25
N ALA A 68 -19.52 -0.08 2.06
CA ALA A 68 -19.97 1.30 2.26
C ALA A 68 -21.13 1.69 1.33
N ARG A 69 -21.19 1.14 0.11
CA ARG A 69 -22.30 1.36 -0.84
C ARG A 69 -23.56 0.56 -0.48
N GLN A 70 -23.40 -0.60 0.14
CA GLN A 70 -24.50 -1.48 0.53
C GLN A 70 -25.04 -1.22 1.94
N GLN A 71 -24.54 -0.19 2.63
CA GLN A 71 -24.83 0.06 4.05
C GLN A 71 -24.55 -1.15 4.95
N ALA A 72 -23.63 -2.03 4.52
CA ALA A 72 -23.20 -3.19 5.28
C ALA A 72 -22.11 -2.81 6.31
N TRP A 73 -21.74 -3.76 7.16
CA TRP A 73 -20.66 -3.59 8.13
C TRP A 73 -19.35 -3.21 7.41
N ARG A 74 -18.73 -2.09 7.81
CA ARG A 74 -17.49 -1.59 7.20
C ARG A 74 -16.28 -2.37 7.68
N THR A 75 -15.23 -2.44 6.86
CA THR A 75 -13.98 -3.09 7.25
C THR A 75 -13.28 -2.24 8.34
N PRO A 76 -12.86 -2.84 9.47
CA PRO A 76 -12.14 -2.11 10.51
C PRO A 76 -10.83 -1.52 9.98
N GLU A 77 -10.53 -0.27 10.33
CA GLU A 77 -9.30 0.42 9.87
C GLU A 77 -8.02 -0.32 10.30
N LYS A 78 -8.08 -1.04 11.42
CA LYS A 78 -6.97 -1.88 11.90
C LYS A 78 -6.58 -2.98 10.90
N VAL A 79 -7.54 -3.56 10.19
CA VAL A 79 -7.27 -4.62 9.19
C VAL A 79 -6.57 -4.03 7.97
N LEU A 80 -6.98 -2.83 7.54
CA LEU A 80 -6.34 -2.11 6.44
C LEU A 80 -4.90 -1.69 6.82
N HIS A 81 -4.71 -1.14 8.02
CA HIS A 81 -3.37 -0.78 8.49
C HIS A 81 -2.47 -2.00 8.74
N ALA A 82 -3.03 -3.14 9.16
CA ALA A 82 -2.27 -4.38 9.26
C ALA A 82 -1.78 -4.87 7.89
N SER A 83 -2.62 -4.83 6.86
CA SER A 83 -2.19 -5.23 5.51
C SER A 83 -1.15 -4.25 4.94
N GLU A 84 -1.29 -2.95 5.22
CA GLU A 84 -0.31 -1.92 4.87
C GLU A 84 1.03 -2.14 5.56
N LEU A 85 1.01 -2.49 6.86
CA LEU A 85 2.20 -2.74 7.68
C LEU A 85 2.97 -3.99 7.24
N LEU A 86 2.29 -5.00 6.70
CA LEU A 86 2.91 -6.22 6.19
C LEU A 86 3.51 -6.06 4.77
N GLY A 87 3.62 -4.83 4.26
CA GLY A 87 4.17 -4.54 2.92
C GLY A 87 3.11 -4.28 1.84
N GLY A 88 1.83 -4.20 2.22
CA GLY A 88 0.73 -3.92 1.30
C GLY A 88 0.49 -2.43 1.01
N TRP A 89 1.25 -1.54 1.63
CA TRP A 89 1.10 -0.09 1.48
C TRP A 89 1.17 0.41 0.01
N PRO A 90 1.93 -0.19 -0.95
CA PRO A 90 1.90 0.25 -2.34
C PRO A 90 0.53 0.01 -2.99
N GLY A 91 -0.03 -1.18 -2.78
CA GLY A 91 -1.37 -1.53 -3.23
C GLY A 91 -2.46 -0.70 -2.54
N ALA A 92 -2.31 -0.43 -1.24
CA ALA A 92 -3.21 0.45 -0.51
C ALA A 92 -3.17 1.89 -1.07
N LEU A 93 -1.99 2.45 -1.36
CA LEU A 93 -1.86 3.77 -1.95
C LEU A 93 -2.55 3.84 -3.32
N LEU A 94 -2.35 2.82 -4.17
CA LEU A 94 -3.08 2.69 -5.44
C LEU A 94 -4.59 2.64 -5.23
N ALA A 95 -5.06 1.79 -4.31
CA ALA A 95 -6.47 1.62 -4.01
C ALA A 95 -7.11 2.91 -3.48
N GLN A 96 -6.43 3.66 -2.62
CA GLN A 96 -6.88 4.97 -2.14
C GLN A 96 -7.14 5.93 -3.31
N GLN A 97 -6.27 5.95 -4.32
CA GLN A 97 -6.42 6.83 -5.48
C GLN A 97 -7.50 6.35 -6.45
N LEU A 98 -7.54 5.05 -6.76
CA LEU A 98 -8.51 4.44 -7.66
C LEU A 98 -9.94 4.55 -7.10
N PHE A 99 -10.10 4.29 -5.81
CA PHE A 99 -11.40 4.27 -5.17
C PHE A 99 -11.80 5.62 -4.58
N ARG A 100 -10.87 6.59 -4.49
CA ARG A 100 -11.03 7.90 -3.83
C ARG A 100 -11.57 7.75 -2.40
N HIS A 101 -11.17 6.66 -1.75
CA HIS A 101 -11.66 6.24 -0.46
C HIS A 101 -10.54 6.38 0.58
N LYS A 102 -10.89 6.79 1.80
CA LYS A 102 -9.93 7.02 2.92
C LYS A 102 -8.81 8.04 2.65
N THR A 103 -8.95 8.93 1.66
CA THR A 103 -7.97 9.97 1.33
C THR A 103 -8.10 11.26 2.16
N ARG A 104 -9.27 11.52 2.77
CA ARG A 104 -9.54 12.76 3.51
C ARG A 104 -9.46 12.62 5.03
N LYS A 105 -9.52 11.41 5.57
CA LYS A 105 -9.53 11.18 7.01
C LYS A 105 -8.10 11.33 7.54
N LEU A 106 -7.81 12.42 8.23
CA LEU A 106 -6.46 12.74 8.70
C LEU A 106 -5.88 11.63 9.57
N SER A 107 -6.65 11.10 10.53
CA SER A 107 -6.16 10.04 11.42
C SER A 107 -5.74 8.77 10.66
N TYR A 108 -6.46 8.43 9.60
CA TYR A 108 -6.13 7.30 8.72
C TYR A 108 -4.85 7.57 7.94
N GLN A 109 -4.76 8.76 7.34
CA GLN A 109 -3.61 9.15 6.54
C GLN A 109 -2.33 9.27 7.38
N LEU A 110 -2.41 9.78 8.61
CA LEU A 110 -1.26 9.85 9.52
C LEU A 110 -0.69 8.46 9.81
N LEU A 111 -1.54 7.49 10.15
CA LEU A 111 -1.09 6.13 10.43
C LEU A 111 -0.58 5.43 9.17
N PHE A 112 -1.25 5.62 8.03
CA PHE A 112 -0.78 5.13 6.74
C PHE A 112 0.62 5.66 6.40
N TRP A 113 0.84 6.98 6.50
CA TRP A 113 2.15 7.58 6.20
C TRP A 113 3.22 7.20 7.22
N ALA A 114 2.86 6.98 8.49
CA ALA A 114 3.78 6.42 9.48
C ALA A 114 4.24 5.00 9.10
N ILE A 115 3.34 4.16 8.57
CA ILE A 115 3.68 2.82 8.06
C ILE A 115 4.60 2.92 6.85
N VAL A 116 4.32 3.80 5.89
CA VAL A 116 5.20 4.02 4.73
C VAL A 116 6.58 4.47 5.20
N LEU A 117 6.64 5.45 6.09
CA LEU A 117 7.90 5.97 6.63
C LEU A 117 8.69 4.86 7.36
N LEU A 118 8.03 4.02 8.14
CA LEU A 118 8.66 2.89 8.82
C LEU A 118 9.36 1.94 7.82
N HIS A 119 8.68 1.59 6.73
CA HIS A 119 9.30 0.77 5.67
C HIS A 119 10.46 1.48 4.99
N GLN A 120 10.36 2.79 4.74
CA GLN A 120 11.45 3.56 4.15
C GLN A 120 12.67 3.59 5.07
N VAL A 121 12.46 3.82 6.38
CA VAL A 121 13.54 3.83 7.37
C VAL A 121 14.19 2.46 7.49
N PHE A 122 13.39 1.40 7.55
CA PHE A 122 13.89 0.02 7.60
C PHE A 122 14.79 -0.31 6.42
N TRP A 123 14.32 -0.05 5.19
CA TRP A 123 15.11 -0.34 3.99
C TRP A 123 16.29 0.60 3.82
N ALA A 124 16.21 1.84 4.28
CA ALA A 124 17.33 2.77 4.28
C ALA A 124 18.42 2.32 5.26
N ASP A 125 18.04 1.92 6.48
CA ASP A 125 18.97 1.35 7.46
C ASP A 125 19.69 0.12 6.89
N TRP A 126 18.91 -0.80 6.33
CA TRP A 126 19.45 -2.02 5.76
C TRP A 126 20.41 -1.76 4.58
N LEU A 127 20.03 -0.86 3.65
CA LEU A 127 20.81 -0.59 2.44
C LEU A 127 22.08 0.23 2.67
N PHE A 128 22.01 1.25 3.53
CA PHE A 128 23.11 2.21 3.74
C PHE A 128 23.95 1.92 4.97
N PHE A 129 23.36 1.37 6.01
CA PHE A 129 24.02 1.13 7.30
C PHE A 129 24.21 -0.36 7.59
N GLY A 130 23.81 -1.25 6.68
CA GLY A 130 23.97 -2.70 6.82
C GLY A 130 23.10 -3.28 7.94
N GLY A 131 21.98 -2.65 8.27
CA GLY A 131 21.10 -3.10 9.36
C GLY A 131 21.65 -2.81 10.75
N ARG A 132 22.57 -1.84 10.88
CA ARG A 132 23.22 -1.54 12.16
C ARG A 132 22.27 -0.93 13.19
N PHE A 133 21.18 -0.29 12.77
CA PHE A 133 20.18 0.27 13.68
C PHE A 133 18.98 -0.66 13.89
N LEU A 134 18.64 -1.52 12.90
CA LEU A 134 17.58 -2.52 12.95
C LEU A 134 18.13 -3.90 12.55
N PRO A 135 18.91 -4.56 13.43
CA PRO A 135 19.48 -5.85 13.12
C PRO A 135 18.37 -6.91 12.96
N LEU A 136 18.32 -7.53 11.77
CA LEU A 136 17.67 -8.82 11.59
C LEU A 136 18.66 -9.86 12.12
N GLY A 137 18.57 -10.16 13.42
CA GLY A 137 19.39 -11.18 14.09
C GLY A 137 19.22 -12.56 13.48
#